data_AF-H0QJ96-F1
#
_entry.id   AF-H0QJ96-F1
#
_cell.length_a   1.000
_cell.length_b   1.000
_cell.length_c   1.000
_cell.angle_alpha   90.00
_cell.angle_beta   90.00
_cell.angle_gamma   90.00
#
_symmetry.space_group_name_H-M   'P 1'
#
loop_
_entity.id
_entity.type
_entity.pdbx_description
1 polymer ?
#
loop_
_entity_poly.entity_id
_entity_poly.type
_entity_poly.pdbx_seq_one_letter_code
_entity_poly.pdbx_strand_id
1 'polypeptide(L)'
;MSEGQKRLEPRMTRGGFRFQLFMWIVLAVNPISQLVARSDEPWDGFHFLMVALLILCAAGLAYLFYVRRRDGHFWDEEEARRADWDRRGRQL
;
A
#
# COMPACT_ATOMS: atom_id res chain seq x y z
N MET A 1 14.33 -30.84 -2.45
CA MET A 1 13.73 -29.52 -2.75
C MET A 1 12.85 -29.16 -1.58
N SER A 2 13.27 -28.23 -0.72
CA SER A 2 12.41 -27.77 0.37
C SER A 2 11.26 -27.00 -0.24
N GLU A 3 10.05 -27.56 -0.17
CA GLU A 3 8.83 -26.79 -0.39
C GLU A 3 8.84 -25.67 0.64
N GLY A 4 9.22 -24.47 0.18
CA GLY A 4 9.24 -23.28 1.00
C GLY A 4 7.86 -23.10 1.60
N GLN A 5 7.82 -23.17 2.94
CA GLN A 5 6.68 -22.97 3.82
C GLN A 5 5.58 -22.12 3.15
N LYS A 6 4.56 -22.79 2.57
CA LYS A 6 3.38 -22.10 2.03
C LYS A 6 2.79 -21.32 3.20
N ARG A 7 2.92 -19.99 3.16
CA ARG A 7 2.30 -19.13 4.16
C ARG A 7 0.79 -19.40 4.12
N LEU A 8 0.20 -19.62 5.28
CA LEU A 8 -1.23 -19.85 5.42
C LEU A 8 -2.00 -18.55 5.66
N GLU A 9 -1.28 -17.45 5.95
CA GLU A 9 -1.88 -16.16 6.30
C GLU A 9 -1.22 -14.99 5.55
N PRO A 10 -2.04 -14.02 5.09
CA PRO A 10 -1.54 -12.80 4.48
C PRO A 10 -0.80 -11.95 5.51
N ARG A 11 0.23 -11.20 5.10
CA ARG A 11 0.90 -10.21 5.95
C ARG A 11 -0.01 -9.03 6.26
N MET A 12 -0.97 -8.76 5.37
CA MET A 12 -1.89 -7.66 5.50
C MET A 12 -3.29 -8.00 4.99
N THR A 13 -4.31 -7.56 5.71
CA THR A 13 -5.69 -7.62 5.20
C THR A 13 -5.87 -6.64 4.05
N ARG A 14 -6.76 -6.95 3.10
CA ARG A 14 -7.06 -6.05 1.96
C ARG A 14 -7.52 -4.66 2.43
N GLY A 15 -8.30 -4.60 3.51
CA GLY A 15 -8.74 -3.34 4.12
C GLY A 15 -7.57 -2.52 4.66
N GLY A 16 -6.67 -3.16 5.40
CA GLY A 16 -5.43 -2.53 5.89
C GLY A 16 -4.55 -2.02 4.76
N PHE A 17 -4.40 -2.81 3.68
CA PHE A 17 -3.66 -2.41 2.49
C PHE A 17 -4.25 -1.15 1.84
N ARG A 18 -5.57 -1.11 1.62
CA ARG A 18 -6.24 0.05 1.01
C ARG A 18 -6.09 1.31 1.86
N PHE A 19 -6.24 1.17 3.17
CA PHE A 19 -6.07 2.29 4.10
C PHE A 19 -4.63 2.82 4.10
N GLN A 20 -3.64 1.94 4.21
CA GLN A 20 -2.23 2.36 4.16
C GLN A 20 -1.86 2.94 2.80
N LEU A 21 -2.34 2.37 1.70
CA LEU A 21 -2.09 2.90 0.35
C LEU A 21 -2.61 4.34 0.24
N PHE A 22 -3.85 4.56 0.66
CA PHE A 22 -4.46 5.89 0.68
C PHE A 22 -3.65 6.86 1.56
N MET A 23 -3.31 6.44 2.78
CA MET A 23 -2.53 7.24 3.72
C MET A 23 -1.16 7.64 3.14
N TRP A 24 -0.41 6.72 2.54
CA TRP A 24 0.89 7.02 1.94
C TRP A 24 0.79 7.96 0.74
N ILE A 25 -0.25 7.82 -0.09
CA ILE A 25 -0.50 8.74 -1.20
C ILE A 25 -0.78 10.14 -0.66
N VAL A 26 -1.70 10.27 0.30
CA VAL A 26 -2.04 11.57 0.92
C VAL A 26 -0.83 12.20 1.58
N LEU A 27 -0.03 11.41 2.30
CA LEU A 27 1.18 11.89 2.95
C LEU A 27 2.20 12.40 1.94
N ALA A 28 2.35 11.75 0.78
CA ALA A 28 3.26 12.16 -0.28
C ALA A 28 2.88 13.49 -0.94
N VAL A 29 1.59 13.86 -0.94
CA VAL A 29 1.12 15.14 -1.50
C VAL A 29 1.77 16.34 -0.79
N ASN A 30 1.97 16.26 0.54
CA ASN A 30 2.53 17.35 1.32
C ASN A 30 3.96 17.75 0.85
N PRO A 31 4.98 16.86 0.88
CA PRO A 31 6.32 17.24 0.47
C PRO A 31 6.41 17.60 -1.03
N ILE A 32 5.57 17.00 -1.89
CA ILE A 32 5.47 17.42 -3.30
C ILE A 32 5.00 18.87 -3.39
N SER A 33 3.91 19.20 -2.69
CA SER A 33 3.34 20.56 -2.71
C SER A 33 4.33 21.58 -2.17
N GLN A 34 5.08 21.25 -1.12
CA GLN A 34 6.11 22.12 -0.55
C GLN A 34 7.28 22.34 -1.52
N LEU A 35 7.77 21.30 -2.18
CA LEU A 35 8.85 21.42 -3.15
C LEU A 35 8.43 22.21 -4.39
N VAL A 36 7.19 22.03 -4.86
CA VAL A 36 6.65 22.81 -5.98
C VAL A 36 6.43 24.26 -5.59
N ALA A 37 5.88 24.53 -4.40
CA ALA A 37 5.61 25.90 -3.95
C ALA A 37 6.88 26.72 -3.70
N ARG A 38 8.03 26.06 -3.51
CA ARG A 38 9.32 26.67 -3.19
C ARG A 38 10.37 26.42 -4.28
N SER A 39 9.94 26.10 -5.50
CA SER A 39 10.87 25.69 -6.58
C SER A 39 11.90 26.75 -6.95
N ASP A 40 11.57 28.03 -6.70
CA ASP A 40 12.43 29.17 -7.03
C ASP A 40 13.35 29.57 -5.86
N GLU A 41 13.19 28.94 -4.69
CA GLU A 41 14.05 29.18 -3.53
C GLU A 41 15.37 28.41 -3.67
N PRO A 42 16.50 28.94 -3.14
CA PRO A 42 17.72 28.16 -3.04
C PRO A 42 17.51 26.96 -2.11
N TRP A 43 18.12 25.83 -2.47
CA TRP A 43 18.02 24.61 -1.67
C TRP A 43 18.59 24.82 -0.27
N ASP A 44 17.82 24.42 0.72
CA ASP A 44 18.16 24.52 2.14
C ASP A 44 17.81 23.22 2.88
N GLY A 45 18.00 23.21 4.20
CA GLY A 45 17.66 22.06 5.03
C GLY A 45 16.19 21.61 4.92
N PHE A 46 15.27 22.55 4.67
CA PHE A 46 13.86 22.23 4.51
C PHE A 46 13.60 21.44 3.22
N HIS A 47 14.24 21.83 2.11
CA HIS A 47 14.14 21.08 0.85
C HIS A 47 14.64 19.64 1.00
N PHE A 48 15.79 19.44 1.66
CA PHE A 48 16.32 18.10 1.92
C PHE A 48 15.40 17.27 2.80
N LEU A 49 14.75 17.88 3.81
CA LEU A 49 13.75 17.20 4.63
C LEU A 49 12.54 16.75 3.79
N MET A 50 12.03 17.61 2.89
CA MET A 50 10.91 17.25 2.02
C MET A 50 11.28 16.11 1.06
N VAL A 51 12.49 16.12 0.51
CA VAL A 51 13.00 15.00 -0.31
C VAL A 51 13.12 13.72 0.50
N ALA A 52 13.64 13.78 1.73
CA ALA A 52 13.73 12.61 2.60
C ALA A 52 12.35 12.02 2.92
N LEU A 53 11.36 12.87 3.19
CA LEU A 53 9.97 12.45 3.39
C LEU A 53 9.37 11.81 2.12
N LEU A 54 9.69 12.36 0.94
CA LEU A 54 9.30 11.77 -0.34
C LEU A 54 9.90 10.38 -0.54
N ILE A 55 11.18 10.19 -0.23
CA ILE A 55 11.85 8.89 -0.30
C ILE A 55 11.17 7.89 0.64
N LEU A 56 10.83 8.32 1.86
CA LEU A 56 10.10 7.48 2.82
C LEU A 56 8.72 7.06 2.29
N CYS A 57 7.98 8.00 1.68
CA CYS A 57 6.69 7.69 1.06
C CYS A 57 6.85 6.70 -0.10
N ALA A 58 7.86 6.90 -0.95
CA ALA A 58 8.15 6.00 -2.07
C ALA A 58 8.50 4.58 -1.57
N ALA A 59 9.30 4.47 -0.51
CA ALA A 59 9.63 3.20 0.13
C ALA A 59 8.38 2.51 0.71
N GLY A 60 7.50 3.26 1.38
CA GLY A 60 6.22 2.76 1.90
C GLY A 60 5.31 2.24 0.79
N LEU A 61 5.18 2.98 -0.32
CA LEU A 61 4.41 2.56 -1.48
C LEU A 61 5.02 1.32 -2.17
N ALA A 62 6.35 1.28 -2.34
CA ALA A 62 7.05 0.13 -2.89
C ALA A 62 6.83 -1.14 -2.05
N TYR A 63 6.87 -1.01 -0.72
CA TYR A 63 6.54 -2.08 0.20
C TYR A 63 5.09 -2.57 0.01
N LEU A 64 4.13 -1.65 -0.13
CA LEU A 64 2.74 -2.01 -0.40
C LEU A 64 2.59 -2.73 -1.75
N PHE A 65 3.26 -2.28 -2.82
CA PHE A 65 3.24 -2.99 -4.10
C PHE A 65 3.83 -4.41 -3.99
N TYR A 66 4.89 -4.57 -3.20
CA TYR A 66 5.45 -5.87 -2.90
C TYR A 66 4.44 -6.76 -2.16
N VAL A 67 3.74 -6.23 -1.15
CA VAL A 67 2.67 -6.94 -0.43
C VAL A 67 1.53 -7.29 -1.37
N ARG A 68 1.06 -6.36 -2.21
CA ARG A 68 0.00 -6.60 -3.20
C ARG A 68 0.33 -7.76 -4.14
N ARG A 69 1.61 -7.85 -4.56
CA ARG A 69 2.08 -8.92 -5.45
C ARG A 69 2.14 -10.27 -4.75
N ARG A 70 2.49 -10.32 -3.47
CA ARG A 70 2.59 -11.58 -2.72
C ARG A 70 1.28 -12.04 -2.12
N ASP A 71 0.49 -11.12 -1.57
CA ASP A 71 -0.70 -11.44 -0.79
C ASP A 71 -2.00 -11.36 -1.61
N GLY A 72 -1.91 -10.91 -2.86
CA GLY A 72 -3.07 -10.76 -3.75
C GLY A 72 -3.92 -12.02 -3.88
N HIS A 73 -3.27 -13.18 -4.01
CA HIS A 73 -3.98 -14.46 -4.15
C HIS A 73 -4.85 -14.80 -2.92
N PHE A 74 -4.39 -14.50 -1.69
CA PHE A 74 -5.19 -14.71 -0.49
C PHE A 74 -6.46 -13.85 -0.49
N TRP A 75 -6.34 -12.60 -0.96
CA TRP A 75 -7.47 -11.68 -1.01
C TRP A 75 -8.51 -12.11 -2.05
N ASP A 76 -8.05 -12.62 -3.20
CA ASP A 76 -8.92 -13.11 -4.27
C ASP A 76 -9.66 -14.39 -3.84
N GLU A 77 -8.99 -15.31 -3.13
CA GLU A 77 -9.60 -16.51 -2.55
C GLU A 77 -10.64 -16.21 -1.45
N GLU A 78 -10.40 -15.18 -0.65
CA GLU A 78 -11.36 -14.73 0.37
C GLU A 78 -12.62 -14.11 -0.28
N GLU A 79 -12.44 -13.37 -1.37
CA GLU A 79 -13.55 -12.78 -2.13
C GLU A 79 -14.38 -13.84 -2.86
N ALA A 80 -13.73 -14.85 -3.44
CA ALA A 80 -14.41 -16.01 -4.03
C ALA A 80 -15.26 -16.75 -2.99
N ARG A 81 -14.73 -16.96 -1.78
CA ARG A 81 -15.49 -17.57 -0.67
C ARG A 81 -16.68 -16.71 -0.27
N ARG A 82 -16.52 -15.40 -0.07
CA ARG A 82 -17.64 -14.50 0.28
C ARG A 82 -18.72 -14.47 -0.80
N ALA A 83 -18.33 -14.41 -2.07
CA ALA A 83 -19.28 -14.40 -3.19
C ALA A 83 -20.10 -15.70 -3.26
N ASP A 84 -19.47 -16.84 -2.96
CA ASP A 84 -20.17 -18.14 -2.93
C ASP A 84 -21.11 -18.25 -1.72
N TRP A 85 -20.72 -17.73 -0.55
CA TRP A 85 -21.60 -17.62 0.61
C TRP A 85 -22.81 -16.73 0.33
N ASP A 86 -22.62 -15.55 -0.27
CA ASP A 86 -23.72 -14.66 -0.66
C ASP A 86 -24.65 -15.31 -1.69
N ARG A 87 -24.09 -16.08 -2.63
CA ARG A 87 -24.89 -16.81 -3.62
C ARG A 87 -25.76 -17.87 -2.95
N ARG A 88 -25.20 -18.64 -2.02
CA ARG A 88 -25.94 -19.67 -1.25
C ARG A 88 -26.96 -19.05 -0.30
N GLY A 89 -26.64 -17.94 0.35
CA GLY A 89 -27.54 -17.22 1.25
C GLY A 89 -28.73 -16.58 0.55
N ARG A 90 -28.62 -16.24 -0.74
CA ARG A 90 -29.73 -15.72 -1.57
C ARG A 90 -30.63 -16.80 -2.19
N GLN A 91 -30.29 -18.08 -1.99
CA GLN A 91 -31.09 -19.22 -2.48
C GLN A 91 -32.00 -19.83 -1.40
N LEU A 92 -31.98 -19.27 -0.18
CA LEU A 92 -32.86 -19.59 0.94
C LEU A 92 -33.89 -18.47 1.13
#